data_AF-A0A937AQG2-F1
#
_entry.id   AF-A0A937AQG2-F1
#
_cell.length_a   1.000
_cell.length_b   1.000
_cell.length_c   1.000
_cell.angle_alpha   90.00
_cell.angle_beta   90.00
_cell.angle_gamma   90.00
#
_symmetry.space_group_name_H-M   'P 1'
#
loop_
_entity.id
_entity.type
_entity.pdbx_description
1 polymer ?
#
loop_
_entity_poly.entity_id
_entity_poly.type
_entity_poly.pdbx_seq_one_letter_code
_entity_poly.pdbx_strand_id
1 'polypeptide(L)'
;SDQFFFLNYSQRSLKSSLFTPIADWLSFTGYYNPFSGEGQVRSDIPRVMVPFVSCHEIGHQLGYASESEANFVGFLAALSTQDPYFRYSAFNELFTYAQREELYLLALAKDSVRFETVIQQNRNRLDTLVRKDRKEIRAFFQQRSNKISPAMNDLYERYLKANDQDAGLRSYDEVIGLLIAYIKKHEKI
;
A
#
# COMPACT_ATOMS: atom_id res chain seq x y z
N SER A 1 17.29 -10.45 3.53
CA SER A 1 17.55 -10.18 4.95
C SER A 1 17.69 -11.52 5.64
N ASP A 2 18.74 -11.74 6.43
CA ASP A 2 18.95 -13.01 7.16
C ASP A 2 17.90 -13.23 8.26
N GLN A 3 17.18 -12.16 8.63
CA GLN A 3 16.10 -12.19 9.62
C GLN A 3 14.87 -12.96 9.16
N PHE A 4 14.60 -12.98 7.84
CA PHE A 4 13.40 -13.60 7.26
C PHE A 4 13.77 -14.53 6.10
N PHE A 5 14.17 -15.76 6.42
CA PHE A 5 14.55 -16.76 5.42
C PHE A 5 13.44 -17.05 4.40
N PHE A 6 12.17 -17.00 4.82
CA PHE A 6 11.01 -17.18 3.94
C PHE A 6 10.79 -16.03 2.96
N LEU A 7 11.52 -14.91 3.09
CA LEU A 7 11.53 -13.78 2.15
C LEU A 7 12.75 -13.80 1.21
N ASN A 8 13.42 -14.95 1.08
CA ASN A 8 14.57 -15.07 0.19
C ASN A 8 14.13 -14.97 -1.28
N TYR A 9 14.55 -13.89 -1.95
CA TYR A 9 14.17 -13.58 -3.33
C TYR A 9 15.23 -14.05 -4.32
N SER A 10 15.11 -15.29 -4.78
CA SER A 10 16.06 -15.95 -5.68
C SER A 10 15.77 -15.71 -7.17
N GLN A 11 14.49 -15.60 -7.55
CA GLN A 11 14.06 -15.40 -8.93
C GLN A 11 13.70 -13.92 -9.18
N ARG A 12 14.71 -13.11 -9.47
CA ARG A 12 14.55 -11.66 -9.67
C ARG A 12 13.84 -11.36 -10.99
N SER A 13 12.59 -10.95 -10.91
CA SER A 13 11.77 -10.57 -12.06
C SER A 13 10.84 -9.40 -11.73
N LEU A 14 11.40 -8.36 -11.10
CA LEU A 14 10.72 -7.08 -10.89
C LEU A 14 10.99 -6.17 -12.09
N LYS A 15 9.94 -5.74 -12.78
CA LYS A 15 10.05 -4.91 -14.00
C LYS A 15 9.26 -3.63 -13.88
N SER A 16 9.61 -2.63 -14.69
CA SER A 16 8.73 -1.49 -14.88
C SER A 16 7.46 -1.95 -15.60
N SER A 17 6.28 -1.58 -15.10
CA SER A 17 5.01 -1.98 -15.70
C SER A 17 4.85 -1.37 -17.09
N LEU A 18 4.48 -2.21 -18.06
CA LEU A 18 4.08 -1.78 -19.41
C LEU A 18 2.60 -1.31 -19.44
N PHE A 19 1.86 -1.53 -18.35
CA PHE A 19 0.42 -1.25 -18.24
C PHE A 19 0.10 0.05 -17.51
N THR A 20 1.06 0.96 -17.37
CA THR A 20 0.88 2.30 -16.77
C THR A 20 -0.39 3.04 -17.24
N PRO A 21 -0.80 2.97 -18.53
CA PRO A 21 -2.02 3.63 -19.00
C PRO A 21 -3.32 3.00 -18.49
N ILE A 22 -3.33 1.70 -18.21
CA ILE A 22 -4.50 0.93 -17.74
C ILE A 22 -4.52 0.82 -16.22
N ALA A 23 -3.34 0.91 -15.58
CA ALA A 23 -3.21 0.85 -14.15
C ALA A 23 -3.92 2.00 -13.40
N ASP A 24 -4.14 3.14 -14.08
CA ASP A 24 -5.02 4.21 -13.59
C ASP A 24 -6.48 3.79 -13.51
N TRP A 25 -6.90 2.89 -14.41
CA TRP A 25 -8.27 2.38 -14.54
C TRP A 25 -8.54 1.18 -13.64
N LEU A 26 -7.49 0.51 -13.18
CA LEU A 26 -7.55 -0.66 -12.30
C LEU A 26 -7.01 -0.35 -10.89
N SER A 27 -6.66 0.91 -10.62
CA SER A 27 -6.13 1.44 -9.35
C SER A 27 -5.01 0.62 -8.70
N PHE A 28 -4.12 0.05 -9.50
CA PHE A 28 -2.95 -0.64 -8.98
C PHE A 28 -1.68 0.21 -9.13
N THR A 29 -0.82 0.16 -8.12
CA THR A 29 0.51 0.79 -8.12
C THR A 29 1.59 -0.16 -8.64
N GLY A 30 1.31 -1.46 -8.64
CA GLY A 30 2.03 -2.52 -9.33
C GLY A 30 1.09 -3.69 -9.68
N TYR A 31 1.59 -4.65 -10.46
CA TYR A 31 0.82 -5.79 -10.92
C TYR A 31 1.70 -7.04 -11.00
N TYR A 32 1.27 -8.11 -10.35
CA TYR A 32 1.81 -9.43 -10.56
C TYR A 32 1.14 -10.10 -11.76
N ASN A 33 1.92 -10.46 -12.78
CA ASN A 33 1.43 -11.20 -13.94
C ASN A 33 1.40 -12.70 -13.65
N PRO A 34 0.21 -13.35 -13.53
CA PRO A 34 0.12 -14.75 -13.15
C PRO A 34 0.58 -15.72 -14.24
N PHE A 35 0.73 -15.26 -15.49
CA PHE A 35 1.19 -16.08 -16.61
C PHE A 35 2.70 -16.02 -16.81
N SER A 36 3.33 -14.86 -16.56
CA SER A 36 4.78 -14.68 -16.69
C SER A 36 5.56 -14.76 -15.38
N GLY A 37 4.89 -14.65 -14.23
CA GLY A 37 5.52 -14.60 -12.91
C GLY A 37 6.25 -13.28 -12.63
N GLU A 38 6.02 -12.24 -13.43
CA GLU A 38 6.66 -10.93 -13.30
C GLU A 38 5.89 -10.03 -12.33
N GLY A 39 6.57 -9.51 -11.31
CA GLY A 39 6.09 -8.38 -10.51
C GLY A 39 6.38 -7.09 -11.27
N GLN A 40 5.38 -6.24 -11.45
CA GLN A 40 5.52 -5.05 -12.27
C GLN A 40 5.22 -3.81 -11.44
N VAL A 41 6.21 -2.93 -11.24
CA VAL A 41 6.00 -1.67 -10.52
C VAL A 41 5.84 -0.54 -11.53
N ARG A 42 4.83 0.31 -11.33
CA ARG A 42 4.67 1.50 -12.17
C ARG A 42 5.84 2.45 -12.02
N SER A 43 6.33 2.99 -13.12
CA SER A 43 7.44 3.96 -13.12
C SER A 43 7.00 5.41 -12.90
N ASP A 44 5.70 5.69 -12.98
CA ASP A 44 5.16 7.05 -12.89
C ASP A 44 4.60 7.42 -11.51
N ILE A 45 4.48 6.47 -10.59
CA ILE A 45 4.05 6.75 -9.21
C ILE A 45 5.06 7.66 -8.49
N PRO A 46 4.63 8.44 -7.47
CA PRO A 46 5.54 9.21 -6.65
C PRO A 46 6.70 8.34 -6.15
N ARG A 47 7.93 8.82 -6.34
CA ARG A 47 9.15 8.03 -6.08
C ARG A 47 9.23 7.47 -4.66
N VAL A 48 8.67 8.19 -3.70
CA VAL A 48 8.56 7.79 -2.29
C VAL A 48 7.77 6.47 -2.10
N MET A 49 6.88 6.11 -3.02
CA MET A 49 6.07 4.88 -2.94
C MET A 49 6.78 3.66 -3.54
N VAL A 50 7.69 3.89 -4.49
CA VAL A 50 8.32 2.82 -5.27
C VAL A 50 8.97 1.73 -4.40
N PRO A 51 9.73 2.06 -3.33
CA PRO A 51 10.37 1.02 -2.52
C PRO A 51 9.38 0.05 -1.87
N PHE A 52 8.32 0.54 -1.22
CA PHE A 52 7.34 -0.33 -0.59
C PHE A 52 6.51 -1.12 -1.60
N VAL A 53 6.06 -0.47 -2.68
CA VAL A 53 5.34 -1.15 -3.78
C VAL A 53 6.20 -2.27 -4.36
N SER A 54 7.52 -2.05 -4.51
CA SER A 54 8.44 -3.09 -4.94
C SER A 54 8.47 -4.30 -3.99
N CYS A 55 8.49 -4.05 -2.67
CA CYS A 55 8.44 -5.13 -1.67
C CYS A 55 7.11 -5.90 -1.71
N HIS A 56 5.99 -5.19 -1.92
CA HIS A 56 4.67 -5.78 -2.08
C HIS A 56 4.60 -6.73 -3.29
N GLU A 57 5.03 -6.26 -4.47
CA GLU A 57 5.05 -7.09 -5.69
C GLU A 57 5.99 -8.29 -5.56
N ILE A 58 7.13 -8.12 -4.88
CA ILE A 58 8.02 -9.25 -4.55
C ILE A 58 7.31 -10.26 -3.63
N GLY A 59 6.46 -9.80 -2.70
CA GLY A 59 5.59 -10.65 -1.91
C GLY A 59 4.72 -11.55 -2.79
N HIS A 60 4.05 -10.98 -3.79
CA HIS A 60 3.30 -11.78 -4.77
C HIS A 60 4.17 -12.78 -5.52
N GLN A 61 5.38 -12.39 -5.93
CA GLN A 61 6.33 -13.31 -6.59
C GLN A 61 6.80 -14.46 -5.69
N LEU A 62 6.80 -14.25 -4.37
CA LEU A 62 7.11 -15.28 -3.38
C LEU A 62 5.92 -16.20 -3.08
N GLY A 63 4.75 -15.96 -3.72
CA GLY A 63 3.56 -16.81 -3.61
C GLY A 63 2.52 -16.32 -2.60
N TYR A 64 2.68 -15.13 -2.03
CA TYR A 64 1.65 -14.51 -1.19
C TYR A 64 0.56 -13.92 -2.09
N ALA A 65 -0.48 -14.70 -2.34
CA ALA A 65 -1.54 -14.33 -3.29
C ALA A 65 -2.48 -13.24 -2.75
N SER A 66 -2.74 -13.23 -1.44
CA SER A 66 -3.57 -12.21 -0.81
C SER A 66 -2.85 -10.86 -0.73
N GLU A 67 -3.53 -9.78 -1.09
CA GLU A 67 -3.07 -8.40 -0.95
C GLU A 67 -2.65 -8.08 0.50
N SER A 68 -3.42 -8.55 1.49
CA SER A 68 -3.12 -8.36 2.92
C SER A 68 -1.83 -9.06 3.32
N GLU A 69 -1.62 -10.28 2.83
CA GLU A 69 -0.39 -11.05 3.08
C GLU A 69 0.81 -10.44 2.36
N ALA A 70 0.66 -10.04 1.09
CA ALA A 70 1.69 -9.39 0.30
C ALA A 70 2.12 -8.05 0.91
N ASN A 71 1.16 -7.23 1.38
CA ASN A 71 1.46 -6.03 2.15
C ASN A 71 2.18 -6.34 3.45
N PHE A 72 1.71 -7.33 4.22
CA PHE A 72 2.33 -7.71 5.50
C PHE A 72 3.79 -8.14 5.31
N VAL A 73 4.08 -9.05 4.39
CA VAL A 73 5.46 -9.47 4.12
C VAL A 73 6.29 -8.37 3.49
N GLY A 74 5.67 -7.50 2.68
CA GLY A 74 6.29 -6.30 2.14
C GLY A 74 6.75 -5.35 3.24
N PHE A 75 5.95 -5.15 4.29
CA PHE A 75 6.32 -4.37 5.46
C PHE A 75 7.49 -5.01 6.21
N LEU A 76 7.46 -6.32 6.45
CA LEU A 76 8.57 -7.03 7.11
C LEU A 76 9.88 -6.89 6.31
N ALA A 77 9.82 -7.04 4.98
CA ALA A 77 10.97 -6.86 4.11
C ALA A 77 11.50 -5.42 4.14
N ALA A 78 10.63 -4.43 3.96
CA ALA A 78 11.01 -3.03 3.87
C ALA A 78 11.46 -2.42 5.21
N LEU A 79 10.99 -2.93 6.34
CA LEU A 79 11.38 -2.45 7.67
C LEU A 79 12.65 -3.13 8.21
N SER A 80 12.95 -4.36 7.76
CA SER A 80 14.18 -5.09 8.15
C SER A 80 15.44 -4.66 7.39
N THR A 81 15.32 -3.84 6.35
CA THR A 81 16.47 -3.28 5.63
C THR A 81 17.11 -2.12 6.39
N GLN A 82 18.39 -1.86 6.16
CA GLN A 82 19.06 -0.65 6.65
C GLN A 82 18.85 0.57 5.73
N ASP A 83 18.34 0.35 4.52
CA ASP A 83 18.10 1.43 3.56
C ASP A 83 16.95 2.36 4.03
N PRO A 84 17.22 3.65 4.29
CA PRO A 84 16.21 4.59 4.77
C PRO A 84 15.08 4.83 3.78
N TYR A 85 15.29 4.65 2.46
CA TYR A 85 14.25 4.87 1.46
C TYR A 85 13.14 3.82 1.54
N PHE A 86 13.51 2.55 1.73
CA PHE A 86 12.55 1.46 1.94
C PHE A 86 11.77 1.63 3.23
N ARG A 87 12.47 1.94 4.32
CA ARG A 87 11.83 2.17 5.62
C ARG A 87 10.89 3.36 5.58
N TYR A 88 11.31 4.46 4.97
CA TYR A 88 10.47 5.66 4.83
C TYR A 88 9.23 5.38 3.98
N SER A 89 9.40 4.71 2.83
CA SER A 89 8.29 4.30 1.97
C SER A 89 7.27 3.45 2.73
N ALA A 90 7.74 2.44 3.46
CA ALA A 90 6.93 1.58 4.30
C ALA A 90 6.21 2.36 5.41
N PHE A 91 6.89 3.22 6.17
CA PHE A 91 6.24 4.00 7.22
C PHE A 91 5.21 4.99 6.67
N ASN A 92 5.47 5.61 5.52
CA ASN A 92 4.51 6.50 4.89
C ASN A 92 3.23 5.75 4.45
N GLU A 93 3.39 4.53 3.93
CA GLU A 93 2.25 3.67 3.58
C GLU A 93 1.52 3.18 4.82
N LEU A 94 2.23 2.65 5.82
CA LEU A 94 1.66 2.20 7.09
C LEU A 94 0.86 3.30 7.79
N PHE A 95 1.37 4.53 7.77
CA PHE A 95 0.64 5.69 8.30
C PHE A 95 -0.67 5.95 7.54
N THR A 96 -0.71 5.77 6.21
CA THR A 96 -1.94 5.88 5.43
C THR A 96 -2.97 4.82 5.86
N TYR A 97 -2.54 3.57 6.04
CA TYR A 97 -3.41 2.48 6.46
C TYR A 97 -3.97 2.74 7.87
N ALA A 98 -3.09 3.04 8.84
CA ALA A 98 -3.49 3.32 10.21
C ALA A 98 -4.40 4.54 10.32
N GLN A 99 -4.09 5.63 9.62
CA GLN A 99 -4.93 6.83 9.63
C GLN A 99 -6.30 6.56 9.01
N ARG A 100 -6.36 5.82 7.88
CA ARG A 100 -7.63 5.50 7.23
C ARG A 100 -8.51 4.67 8.15
N GLU A 101 -7.94 3.67 8.81
CA GLU A 101 -8.69 2.79 9.70
C GLU A 101 -9.22 3.53 10.93
N GLU A 102 -8.39 4.35 11.59
CA GLU A 102 -8.83 5.18 12.70
C GLU A 102 -10.00 6.11 12.30
N LEU A 103 -9.89 6.77 11.14
CA LEU A 103 -10.95 7.65 10.64
C LEU A 103 -12.22 6.89 10.26
N TYR A 104 -12.10 5.67 9.74
CA TYR A 104 -13.25 4.82 9.42
C TYR A 104 -14.01 4.42 10.69
N LEU A 105 -13.31 3.95 11.73
CA LEU A 105 -13.92 3.62 13.01
C LEU A 105 -14.62 4.82 13.67
N LEU A 106 -14.00 6.01 13.61
CA LEU A 106 -14.60 7.25 14.12
C LEU A 106 -15.86 7.66 13.32
N ALA A 107 -15.85 7.46 11.99
CA ALA A 107 -17.01 7.72 11.15
C ALA A 107 -18.17 6.76 11.49
N LEU A 108 -17.90 5.47 11.70
CA LEU A 108 -18.91 4.49 12.16
C LEU A 108 -19.50 4.88 13.51
N ALA A 109 -18.66 5.38 14.43
CA ALA A 109 -19.07 5.88 15.72
C ALA A 109 -19.80 7.24 15.66
N LYS A 110 -19.85 7.88 14.48
CA LYS A 110 -20.38 9.25 14.27
C LYS A 110 -19.71 10.31 15.16
N ASP A 111 -18.44 10.09 15.53
CA ASP A 111 -17.68 10.99 16.39
C ASP A 111 -16.95 12.05 15.55
N SER A 112 -17.71 13.05 15.09
CA SER A 112 -17.16 14.12 14.23
C SER A 112 -16.10 14.96 14.93
N VAL A 113 -16.16 15.09 16.25
CA VAL A 113 -15.20 15.87 17.04
C VAL A 113 -13.84 15.18 17.05
N ARG A 114 -13.79 13.88 17.37
CA ARG A 114 -12.55 13.12 17.32
C ARG A 114 -12.03 12.95 15.90
N PHE A 115 -12.92 12.76 14.93
CA PHE A 115 -12.55 12.67 13.52
C PHE A 115 -11.71 13.87 13.07
N GLU A 116 -12.20 15.09 13.30
CA GLU A 116 -11.47 16.32 12.98
C GLU A 116 -10.20 16.48 13.82
N THR A 117 -10.26 16.12 15.10
CA THR A 117 -9.12 16.21 16.02
C THR A 117 -7.96 15.34 15.55
N VAL A 118 -8.21 14.08 15.18
CA VAL A 118 -7.21 13.13 14.68
C VAL A 118 -6.55 13.65 13.40
N ILE A 119 -7.33 14.20 12.46
CA ILE A 119 -6.79 14.77 11.22
C ILE A 119 -5.81 15.91 11.54
N GLN A 120 -6.19 16.84 12.42
CA GLN A 120 -5.35 17.98 12.78
C GLN A 120 -4.09 17.54 13.55
N GLN A 121 -4.24 16.65 14.54
CA GLN A 121 -3.12 16.16 15.33
C GLN A 121 -2.11 15.41 14.46
N ASN A 122 -2.59 14.48 13.63
CA ASN A 122 -1.72 13.74 12.71
C ASN A 122 -1.01 14.69 11.75
N ARG A 123 -1.71 15.67 11.16
CA ARG A 123 -1.08 16.68 10.29
C ARG A 123 -0.02 17.51 11.00
N ASN A 124 -0.22 17.86 12.26
CA ASN A 124 0.71 18.70 13.02
C ASN A 124 1.96 17.93 13.50
N ARG A 125 1.85 16.62 13.69
CA ARG A 125 2.95 15.75 14.12
C ARG A 125 3.85 15.31 12.96
N LEU A 126 3.38 15.41 11.73
CA LEU A 126 4.18 15.10 10.55
C LEU A 126 5.19 16.21 10.26
N ASP A 127 6.42 15.79 9.96
CA ASP A 127 7.45 16.68 9.44
C ASP A 127 6.99 17.39 8.15
N THR A 128 7.51 18.59 7.92
CA THR A 128 7.14 19.42 6.77
C THR A 128 7.40 18.74 5.42
N LEU A 129 8.47 17.96 5.30
CA LEU A 129 8.82 17.20 4.09
C LEU A 129 7.87 16.03 3.90
N VAL A 130 7.51 15.31 4.97
CA VAL A 130 6.52 14.22 4.90
C VAL A 130 5.16 14.76 4.46
N ARG A 131 4.76 15.94 4.95
CA ARG A 131 3.52 16.61 4.51
C ARG A 131 3.57 16.96 3.02
N LYS A 132 4.73 17.36 2.50
CA LYS A 132 4.93 17.65 1.07
C LYS A 132 4.77 16.38 0.24
N ASP A 133 5.43 15.29 0.63
CA ASP A 133 5.36 14.01 -0.07
C ASP A 133 3.93 13.47 -0.09
N ARG A 134 3.23 13.52 1.06
CA ARG A 134 1.81 13.10 1.13
C ARG A 134 0.88 13.96 0.28
N LYS A 135 1.17 15.26 0.14
CA LYS A 135 0.43 16.14 -0.77
C LYS A 135 0.67 15.76 -2.23
N GLU A 136 1.90 15.42 -2.60
CA GLU A 136 2.25 14.95 -3.94
C GLU A 136 1.55 13.63 -4.27
N ILE A 137 1.59 12.65 -3.35
CA ILE A 137 0.87 11.38 -3.48
C ILE A 137 -0.63 11.62 -3.68
N ARG A 138 -1.23 12.46 -2.85
CA ARG A 138 -2.66 12.78 -2.96
C ARG A 138 -3.00 13.44 -4.30
N ALA A 139 -2.21 14.43 -4.72
CA ALA A 139 -2.43 15.13 -5.98
C ALA A 139 -2.31 14.19 -7.18
N PHE A 140 -1.35 13.27 -7.15
CA PHE A 140 -1.15 12.24 -8.17
C PHE A 140 -2.41 11.39 -8.36
N PHE A 141 -2.95 10.81 -7.28
CA PHE A 141 -4.14 9.94 -7.38
C PHE A 141 -5.42 10.73 -7.67
N GLN A 142 -5.58 11.94 -7.11
CA GLN A 142 -6.75 12.80 -7.39
C GLN A 142 -6.83 13.21 -8.87
N GLN A 143 -5.70 13.61 -9.46
CA GLN A 143 -5.66 14.02 -10.86
C GLN A 143 -6.05 12.86 -11.80
N ARG A 144 -5.74 11.62 -11.43
CA ARG A 144 -6.04 10.42 -12.22
C ARG A 144 -7.45 9.92 -12.01
N SER A 145 -7.96 9.93 -10.78
CA SER A 145 -9.36 9.61 -10.48
C SER A 145 -10.32 10.52 -11.27
N ASN A 146 -10.02 11.81 -11.39
CA ASN A 146 -10.82 12.75 -12.17
C ASN A 146 -10.85 12.45 -13.69
N LYS A 147 -9.95 11.60 -14.20
CA LYS A 147 -9.88 11.21 -15.62
C LYS A 147 -10.65 9.92 -15.93
N ILE A 148 -11.10 9.19 -14.90
CA ILE A 148 -11.87 7.95 -15.09
C ILE A 148 -13.31 8.34 -15.44
N SER A 149 -13.78 7.92 -16.62
CA SER A 149 -15.15 8.20 -17.05
C SER A 149 -16.16 7.29 -16.31
N PRO A 150 -17.41 7.75 -16.05
CA PRO A 150 -18.45 6.94 -15.41
C PRO A 150 -18.72 5.59 -16.09
N ALA A 151 -18.53 5.48 -17.41
CA ALA A 151 -18.73 4.26 -18.18
C ALA A 151 -17.72 3.13 -17.86
N MET A 152 -16.60 3.48 -17.21
CA MET A 152 -15.54 2.54 -16.85
C MET A 152 -15.62 2.09 -15.39
N ASN A 153 -16.54 2.66 -14.61
CA ASN A 153 -16.76 2.30 -13.21
C ASN A 153 -17.21 0.85 -13.03
N ASP A 154 -18.01 0.29 -13.94
CA ASP A 154 -18.48 -1.11 -13.81
C ASP A 154 -17.34 -2.13 -14.03
N LEU A 155 -16.47 -1.90 -15.01
CA LEU A 155 -15.29 -2.75 -15.22
C LEU A 155 -14.31 -2.62 -14.05
N TYR A 156 -14.15 -1.41 -13.54
CA TYR A 156 -13.32 -1.10 -12.38
C TYR A 156 -13.84 -1.77 -11.09
N GLU A 157 -15.13 -1.65 -10.77
CA GLU A 157 -15.75 -2.32 -9.63
C GLU A 157 -15.63 -3.85 -9.73
N ARG A 158 -15.77 -4.41 -10.93
CA ARG A 158 -15.58 -5.86 -11.15
C ARG A 158 -14.12 -6.28 -10.94
N TYR A 159 -13.15 -5.47 -11.36
CA TYR A 159 -11.74 -5.72 -11.07
C TYR A 159 -11.45 -5.64 -9.56
N LEU A 160 -11.96 -4.61 -8.87
CA LEU A 160 -11.82 -4.47 -7.43
C LEU A 160 -12.44 -5.66 -6.68
N LYS A 161 -13.62 -6.13 -7.10
CA LYS A 161 -14.25 -7.34 -6.54
C LYS A 161 -13.45 -8.60 -6.79
N ALA A 162 -12.86 -8.74 -7.98
CA ALA A 162 -12.07 -9.91 -8.34
C ALA A 162 -10.72 -9.99 -7.60
N ASN A 163 -10.18 -8.85 -7.17
CA ASN A 163 -8.91 -8.76 -6.42
C ASN A 163 -9.12 -8.45 -4.92
N ASP A 164 -10.32 -8.68 -4.37
CA ASP A 164 -10.68 -8.38 -2.98
C ASP A 164 -10.40 -6.93 -2.52
N GLN A 165 -10.18 -6.01 -3.46
CA GLN A 165 -10.00 -4.58 -3.18
C GLN A 165 -11.32 -3.85 -2.93
N ASP A 166 -12.46 -4.43 -3.33
CA ASP A 166 -13.80 -3.95 -2.98
C ASP A 166 -14.08 -4.16 -1.47
N ALA A 167 -13.47 -5.19 -0.89
CA ALA A 167 -13.35 -5.37 0.55
C ALA A 167 -12.25 -4.49 1.16
N GLY A 168 -11.68 -3.53 0.43
CA GLY A 168 -10.61 -2.63 0.87
C GLY A 168 -10.92 -1.90 2.17
N LEU A 169 -12.18 -1.70 2.55
CA LEU A 169 -12.55 -1.16 3.87
C LEU A 169 -12.44 -2.18 5.02
N ARG A 170 -12.35 -3.48 4.75
CA ARG A 170 -12.10 -4.56 5.72
C ARG A 170 -10.69 -5.17 5.60
N SER A 171 -10.05 -5.10 4.41
CA SER A 171 -8.73 -5.72 4.20
C SER A 171 -7.56 -4.86 4.71
N TYR A 172 -7.72 -3.53 4.81
CA TYR A 172 -6.70 -2.69 5.47
C TYR A 172 -6.56 -2.99 6.96
N ASP A 173 -7.64 -3.41 7.61
CA ASP A 173 -7.65 -3.86 9.01
C ASP A 173 -6.83 -5.14 9.16
N GLU A 174 -6.80 -5.98 8.14
CA GLU A 174 -6.10 -7.26 8.18
C GLU A 174 -4.59 -7.06 8.22
N VAL A 175 -4.01 -6.21 7.37
CA VAL A 175 -2.56 -5.96 7.44
C VAL A 175 -2.16 -5.23 8.73
N ILE A 176 -2.96 -4.27 9.20
CA ILE A 176 -2.70 -3.60 10.48
C ILE A 176 -2.81 -4.62 11.63
N GLY A 177 -3.81 -5.49 11.60
CA GLY A 177 -3.99 -6.59 12.54
C GLY A 177 -2.82 -7.57 12.54
N LEU A 178 -2.35 -7.99 11.36
CA LEU A 178 -1.20 -8.87 11.19
C LEU A 178 0.08 -8.22 11.74
N LEU A 179 0.32 -6.93 11.45
CA LEU A 179 1.46 -6.20 12.00
C LEU A 179 1.39 -6.07 13.52
N ILE A 180 0.24 -5.72 14.09
CA ILE A 180 0.04 -5.64 15.54
C ILE A 180 0.27 -7.02 16.18
N ALA A 181 -0.28 -8.09 15.59
CA ALA A 181 -0.11 -9.45 16.09
C ALA A 181 1.37 -9.88 16.05
N TYR A 182 2.08 -9.53 14.98
CA TYR A 182 3.49 -9.80 14.83
C TYR A 182 4.33 -9.04 15.88
N ILE A 183 4.11 -7.73 16.06
CA ILE A 183 4.79 -6.92 17.09
C ILE A 183 4.54 -7.50 18.47
N LYS A 184 3.29 -7.86 18.80
CA LYS A 184 2.95 -8.43 20.11
C LYS A 184 3.64 -9.77 20.36
N LYS A 185 3.85 -10.57 19.32
CA LYS A 185 4.50 -11.88 19.41
C LYS A 185 6.02 -11.81 19.47
N HIS A 186 6.63 -10.85 18.76
CA HIS A 186 8.08 -10.81 18.54
C HIS A 186 8.78 -9.58 19.15
N GLU A 187 8.02 -8.65 19.74
CA GLU A 187 8.47 -7.39 20.38
C GLU A 187 9.27 -6.44 19.50
N LYS A 188 9.39 -6.73 18.20
CA LYS A 188 10.21 -5.99 17.24
C LYS A 188 9.58 -6.04 15.86
N ILE A 189 9.86 -5.01 15.06
CA ILE A 189 9.90 -5.05 13.60
C ILE A 189 11.26 -4.54 13.18
#